data_AF-A0A1Q7ARH9-F1
#
_entry.id   AF-A0A1Q7ARH9-F1
#
_cell.length_a   1.000
_cell.length_b   1.000
_cell.length_c   1.000
_cell.angle_alpha   90.00
_cell.angle_beta   90.00
_cell.angle_gamma   90.00
#
_symmetry.space_group_name_H-M   'P 1'
#
loop_
_entity.id
_entity.type
_entity.pdbx_description
1 polymer ?
#
loop_
_entity_poly.entity_id
_entity_poly.type
_entity_poly.pdbx_seq_one_letter_code
_entity_poly.pdbx_strand_id
1 'polypeptide(L)'
;MAGANTGNGTAIQLWTCNGTGAQRWTVGEAGTLTALGKCADVTSGGTGNGTKVQLWDCNGTGAQVWVPQPDGTLRNPQSGRCLDATDRSSADGTRLQIWDCHGDANQVWHLPA
;
A
#
# COMPACT_ATOMS: atom_id res chain seq x y z
N MET A 1 -8.70 3.99 3.95
CA MET A 1 -9.26 2.70 3.47
C MET A 1 -10.72 2.88 3.06
N ALA A 2 -11.25 2.01 2.19
CA ALA A 2 -12.66 2.05 1.80
C ALA A 2 -13.59 1.86 3.01
N GLY A 3 -14.43 2.85 3.29
CA GLY A 3 -15.46 2.79 4.34
C GLY A 3 -14.95 2.59 5.78
N ALA A 4 -13.66 2.84 6.06
CA ALA A 4 -13.02 2.53 7.34
C ALA A 4 -13.20 1.06 7.79
N ASN A 5 -13.40 0.14 6.84
CA ASN A 5 -13.57 -1.28 7.12
C ASN A 5 -12.25 -1.89 7.64
N THR A 6 -12.34 -2.70 8.69
CA THR A 6 -11.20 -3.37 9.33
C THR A 6 -11.14 -4.86 8.97
N GLY A 7 -11.91 -5.34 8.00
CA GLY A 7 -11.91 -6.73 7.55
C GLY A 7 -10.75 -7.05 6.61
N ASN A 8 -10.33 -8.31 6.60
CA ASN A 8 -9.38 -8.82 5.60
C ASN A 8 -9.94 -8.64 4.19
N GLY A 9 -9.08 -8.22 3.26
CA GLY A 9 -9.46 -7.91 1.89
C GLY A 9 -10.00 -6.49 1.69
N THR A 10 -10.04 -5.67 2.75
CA THR A 10 -10.43 -4.26 2.61
C THR A 10 -9.49 -3.54 1.65
N ALA A 11 -10.06 -2.83 0.68
CA ALA A 11 -9.30 -2.06 -0.29
C ALA A 11 -8.50 -0.93 0.39
N ILE A 12 -7.22 -0.87 0.05
CA ILE A 12 -6.42 0.34 0.26
C ILE A 12 -6.60 1.22 -0.99
N GLN A 13 -6.94 2.48 -0.75
CA GLN A 13 -7.32 3.43 -1.80
C GLN A 13 -6.90 4.85 -1.41
N LEU A 14 -6.71 5.69 -2.42
CA LEU A 14 -6.62 7.14 -2.26
C LEU A 14 -7.95 7.70 -1.75
N TRP A 15 -7.84 8.68 -0.88
CA TRP A 15 -8.98 9.44 -0.39
C TRP A 15 -8.49 10.77 0.16
N THR A 16 -9.27 11.83 0.00
CA THR A 16 -9.03 13.14 0.59
C THR A 16 -8.65 12.99 2.07
N CYS A 17 -7.55 13.62 2.49
CA CYS A 17 -7.09 13.56 3.87
C CYS A 17 -8.17 14.09 4.82
N ASN A 18 -8.66 13.21 5.71
CA ASN A 18 -9.76 13.48 6.62
C ASN A 18 -9.41 13.23 8.09
N GLY A 19 -8.16 12.85 8.37
CA GLY A 19 -7.63 12.68 9.73
C GLY A 19 -8.21 11.49 10.50
N THR A 20 -9.03 10.64 9.87
CA THR A 20 -9.59 9.44 10.51
C THR A 20 -8.52 8.37 10.71
N GLY A 21 -8.79 7.41 11.60
CA GLY A 21 -7.91 6.25 11.79
C GLY A 21 -7.67 5.44 10.51
N ALA A 22 -8.57 5.52 9.53
CA ALA A 22 -8.45 4.87 8.22
C ALA A 22 -7.43 5.53 7.27
N GLN A 23 -6.68 6.52 7.73
CA GLN A 23 -5.56 7.13 7.01
C GLN A 23 -4.30 7.22 7.88
N ARG A 24 -4.35 6.72 9.12
CA ARG A 24 -3.20 6.68 10.02
C ARG A 24 -2.47 5.37 9.81
N TRP A 25 -1.31 5.47 9.19
CA TRP A 25 -0.39 4.37 8.99
C TRP A 25 0.75 4.46 10.00
N THR A 26 1.27 3.31 10.40
CA THR A 26 2.49 3.17 11.18
C THR A 26 3.48 2.36 10.37
N VAL A 27 4.72 2.86 10.27
CA VAL A 27 5.84 2.13 9.68
C VAL A 27 6.40 1.22 10.77
N GLY A 28 6.17 -0.08 10.63
CA GLY A 28 6.66 -1.10 11.54
C GLY A 28 8.07 -1.56 11.20
N GLU A 29 8.61 -2.40 12.08
CA GLU A 29 9.90 -3.06 11.86
C GLU A 29 9.86 -3.90 10.57
N ALA A 30 11.03 -4.07 9.95
CA ALA A 30 11.21 -4.78 8.68
C ALA A 30 10.38 -4.25 7.49
N GLY A 31 9.92 -2.99 7.52
CA GLY A 31 9.22 -2.35 6.39
C GLY A 31 7.75 -2.70 6.28
N THR A 32 7.12 -3.16 7.37
CA THR A 32 5.67 -3.37 7.40
C THR A 32 4.94 -2.04 7.46
N LEU A 33 3.86 -1.87 6.69
CA LEU A 33 2.97 -0.72 6.82
C LEU A 33 1.68 -1.18 7.48
N THR A 34 1.37 -0.64 8.64
CA THR A 34 0.23 -1.07 9.44
C THR A 34 -0.80 0.03 9.61
N ALA A 35 -2.08 -0.33 9.54
CA ALA A 35 -3.21 0.54 9.85
C ALA A 35 -4.36 -0.31 10.38
N LEU A 36 -5.12 0.22 11.34
CA LEU A 36 -6.28 -0.47 11.91
C LEU A 36 -5.95 -1.89 12.43
N GLY A 37 -4.72 -2.10 12.93
CA GLY A 37 -4.24 -3.39 13.42
C GLY A 37 -3.89 -4.43 12.35
N LYS A 38 -3.83 -4.02 11.07
CA LYS A 38 -3.57 -4.88 9.92
C LYS A 38 -2.43 -4.35 9.05
N CYS A 39 -1.90 -5.21 8.19
CA CYS A 39 -0.79 -4.91 7.29
C CYS A 39 -1.28 -4.56 5.88
N ALA A 40 -0.58 -3.64 5.20
CA ALA A 40 -0.71 -3.45 3.76
C ALA A 40 -0.12 -4.65 3.02
N ASP A 41 -0.95 -5.36 2.29
CA ASP A 41 -0.71 -6.70 1.77
C ASP A 41 -0.93 -6.72 0.26
N VAL A 42 0.03 -7.28 -0.48
CA VAL A 42 -0.18 -7.62 -1.89
C VAL A 42 -1.07 -8.84 -1.98
N THR A 43 -2.27 -8.69 -2.56
CA THR A 43 -3.31 -9.73 -2.54
C THR A 43 -2.77 -11.09 -3.01
N SER A 44 -2.93 -12.09 -2.15
CA SER A 44 -2.49 -13.48 -2.38
C SER A 44 -1.00 -13.64 -2.70
N GLY A 45 -0.17 -12.64 -2.36
CA GLY A 45 1.26 -12.63 -2.69
C GLY A 45 1.55 -12.57 -4.19
N GLY A 46 0.58 -12.11 -5.00
CA GLY A 46 0.75 -11.99 -6.44
C GLY A 46 1.93 -11.11 -6.81
N THR A 47 2.63 -11.45 -7.89
CA THR A 47 3.84 -10.72 -8.30
C THR A 47 3.64 -9.90 -9.56
N GLY A 48 2.55 -10.06 -10.31
CA GLY A 48 2.33 -9.36 -11.58
C GLY A 48 1.82 -7.92 -11.42
N ASN A 49 2.09 -7.09 -12.44
CA ASN A 49 1.51 -5.75 -12.54
C ASN A 49 -0.01 -5.78 -12.40
N GLY A 50 -0.56 -4.83 -11.65
CA GLY A 50 -1.99 -4.72 -11.40
C GLY A 50 -2.52 -5.54 -10.24
N THR A 51 -1.68 -6.37 -9.59
CA THR A 51 -2.08 -7.07 -8.36
C THR A 51 -2.44 -6.02 -7.30
N LYS A 52 -3.65 -6.12 -6.75
CA LYS A 52 -4.18 -5.12 -5.82
C LYS A 52 -3.54 -5.24 -4.44
N VAL A 53 -3.59 -4.11 -3.73
CA VAL A 53 -3.11 -4.00 -2.35
C VAL A 53 -4.30 -3.86 -1.41
N GLN A 54 -4.29 -4.62 -0.32
CA GLN A 54 -5.40 -4.79 0.62
C GLN A 54 -4.92 -4.68 2.07
N LEU A 55 -5.84 -4.47 3.01
CA LEU A 55 -5.59 -4.77 4.40
C LEU A 55 -5.72 -6.28 4.64
N TRP A 56 -4.75 -6.85 5.33
CA TRP A 56 -4.78 -8.24 5.76
C TRP A 56 -4.15 -8.40 7.15
N ASP A 57 -4.53 -9.46 7.86
CA ASP A 57 -3.83 -9.82 9.09
C ASP A 57 -2.34 -9.95 8.85
N CYS A 58 -1.54 -9.38 9.74
CA CYS A 58 -0.10 -9.43 9.64
C CYS A 58 0.37 -10.88 9.79
N ASN A 59 1.08 -11.39 8.79
CA ASN A 59 1.48 -12.79 8.67
C ASN A 59 2.99 -12.98 8.42
N GLY A 60 3.76 -11.89 8.37
CA GLY A 60 5.22 -11.92 8.23
C GLY A 60 5.74 -12.31 6.85
N THR A 61 4.88 -12.41 5.84
CA THR A 61 5.30 -12.74 4.47
C THR A 61 5.87 -11.53 3.73
N GLY A 62 6.65 -11.77 2.67
CA GLY A 62 7.19 -10.72 1.83
C GLY A 62 6.13 -9.88 1.10
N ALA A 63 4.89 -10.37 1.00
CA ALA A 63 3.75 -9.64 0.45
C ALA A 63 3.33 -8.45 1.32
N GLN A 64 3.77 -8.40 2.58
CA GLN A 64 3.43 -7.34 3.55
C GLN A 64 4.58 -6.39 3.84
N VAL A 65 5.67 -6.51 3.08
CA VAL A 65 6.87 -5.67 3.22
C VAL A 65 6.88 -4.60 2.13
N TRP A 66 7.17 -3.38 2.53
CA TRP A 66 7.30 -2.20 1.68
C TRP A 66 8.58 -1.47 2.06
N VAL A 67 9.57 -1.52 1.18
CA VAL A 67 10.90 -0.94 1.39
C VAL A 67 10.95 0.45 0.76
N PRO A 68 11.09 1.52 1.56
CA PRO A 68 11.28 2.87 1.04
C PRO A 68 12.55 2.97 0.20
N GLN A 69 12.46 3.63 -0.93
CA GLN A 69 13.57 3.89 -1.84
C GLN A 69 13.97 5.37 -1.80
N PRO A 70 15.21 5.73 -2.21
CA PRO A 70 15.67 7.12 -2.25
C PRO A 70 14.85 8.04 -3.17
N ASP A 71 14.15 7.47 -4.16
CA ASP A 71 13.26 8.19 -5.08
C ASP A 71 11.84 8.41 -4.53
N GLY A 72 11.59 8.00 -3.28
CA GLY A 72 10.30 8.11 -2.62
C GLY A 72 9.30 7.01 -2.97
N THR A 73 9.69 6.04 -3.79
CA THR A 73 8.85 4.85 -4.05
C THR A 73 8.86 3.88 -2.88
N LEU A 74 7.83 3.04 -2.80
CA LEU A 74 7.74 1.93 -1.84
C LEU A 74 7.80 0.62 -2.60
N ARG A 75 8.92 -0.09 -2.54
CA ARG A 75 9.14 -1.34 -3.27
C ARG A 75 8.78 -2.55 -2.43
N ASN A 76 7.95 -3.43 -2.96
CA ASN A 76 7.70 -4.73 -2.37
C ASN A 76 8.83 -5.71 -2.77
N PRO A 77 9.58 -6.28 -1.81
CA PRO A 77 10.76 -7.09 -2.14
C PRO A 77 10.41 -8.46 -2.75
N GLN A 78 9.22 -9.01 -2.49
CA GLN A 78 8.78 -10.29 -3.04
C GLN A 78 8.45 -10.20 -4.54
N SER A 79 7.75 -9.13 -4.95
CA SER A 79 7.37 -8.91 -6.35
C SER A 79 8.43 -8.14 -7.14
N GLY A 80 9.25 -7.36 -6.44
CA GLY A 80 10.20 -6.41 -7.02
C GLY A 80 9.57 -5.12 -7.56
N ARG A 81 8.27 -4.92 -7.34
CA ARG A 81 7.44 -3.83 -7.88
C ARG A 81 7.12 -2.77 -6.84
N CYS A 82 6.64 -1.60 -7.28
CA CYS A 82 6.36 -0.45 -6.44
C CYS A 82 4.87 -0.32 -6.13
N LEU A 83 4.55 0.25 -4.96
CA LEU A 83 3.19 0.66 -4.60
C LEU A 83 2.73 1.77 -5.54
N ASP A 84 1.57 1.57 -6.16
CA ASP A 84 1.12 2.35 -7.32
C ASP A 84 -0.37 2.72 -7.18
N ALA A 85 -0.69 3.99 -7.40
CA ALA A 85 -2.07 4.43 -7.59
C ALA A 85 -2.51 4.12 -9.03
N THR A 86 -3.54 3.26 -9.15
CA THR A 86 -4.00 2.69 -10.42
C THR A 86 -4.30 3.77 -11.45
N ASP A 87 -3.90 3.53 -12.70
CA ASP A 87 -4.13 4.40 -13.87
C ASP A 87 -3.63 5.84 -13.71
N ARG A 88 -2.64 6.06 -12.82
CA ARG A 88 -2.10 7.40 -12.49
C ARG A 88 -3.18 8.37 -12.00
N SER A 89 -4.28 7.83 -11.49
CA SER A 89 -5.42 8.63 -11.02
C SER A 89 -5.13 9.22 -9.64
N SER A 90 -5.52 10.48 -9.46
CA SER A 90 -5.53 11.16 -8.15
C SER A 90 -6.93 11.24 -7.52
N ALA A 91 -7.93 10.60 -8.12
CA ALA A 91 -9.31 10.67 -7.65
C ALA A 91 -9.53 9.84 -6.37
N ASP A 92 -10.44 10.32 -5.52
CA ASP A 92 -10.92 9.56 -4.35
C ASP A 92 -11.49 8.21 -4.79
N GLY A 93 -11.10 7.14 -4.07
CA GLY A 93 -11.48 5.77 -4.39
C GLY A 93 -10.51 5.05 -5.33
N THR A 94 -9.48 5.73 -5.85
CA THR A 94 -8.43 5.08 -6.66
C THR A 94 -7.75 3.98 -5.83
N ARG A 95 -7.88 2.72 -6.25
CA ARG A 95 -7.28 1.58 -5.54
C ARG A 95 -5.77 1.54 -5.75
N LEU A 96 -5.05 1.08 -4.72
CA LEU A 96 -3.63 0.82 -4.86
C LEU A 96 -3.38 -0.58 -5.44
N GLN A 97 -2.28 -0.68 -6.17
CA GLN A 97 -1.78 -1.89 -6.80
C GLN A 97 -0.26 -1.95 -6.70
N ILE A 98 0.34 -3.03 -7.19
CA ILE A 98 1.76 -3.06 -7.54
C ILE A 98 1.94 -2.88 -9.05
N TRP A 99 2.97 -2.14 -9.41
CA TRP A 99 3.38 -1.97 -10.80
C TRP A 99 4.91 -1.85 -10.91
N ASP A 100 5.45 -2.11 -12.09
CA ASP A 100 6.88 -1.90 -12.35
C ASP A 100 7.26 -0.47 -11.95
N CYS A 101 8.40 -0.36 -11.25
CA CYS A 101 8.85 0.91 -10.69
C CYS A 101 9.30 1.84 -11.82
N HIS A 102 8.71 3.03 -11.91
CA HIS A 102 9.09 4.08 -12.85
C HIS A 102 9.23 5.46 -12.20
N GLY A 103 8.84 5.61 -10.92
CA GLY A 103 9.10 6.83 -10.14
C GLY A 103 8.24 8.04 -10.52
N ASP A 104 7.17 7.85 -11.30
CA ASP A 104 6.20 8.93 -11.52
C ASP A 104 5.41 9.19 -10.23
N ALA A 105 4.74 10.36 -10.17
CA ALA A 105 4.05 10.83 -8.98
C ALA A 105 3.03 9.85 -8.38
N ASN A 106 2.44 8.94 -9.18
CA ASN A 106 1.49 7.94 -8.71
C ASN A 106 2.15 6.77 -7.95
N GLN A 107 3.48 6.71 -7.88
CA GLN A 107 4.27 5.71 -7.15
C GLN A 107 5.11 6.31 -6.01
N VAL A 108 5.06 7.63 -5.81
CA VAL A 108 5.86 8.34 -4.81
C VAL A 108 5.01 8.61 -3.57
N TRP A 109 5.51 8.24 -2.41
CA TRP A 109 4.75 8.26 -1.15
C TRP A 109 5.53 8.96 -0.04
N HIS A 110 4.82 9.79 0.73
CA HIS A 110 5.32 10.35 1.97
C HIS A 110 4.83 9.47 3.13
N LEU A 111 5.77 8.78 3.79
CA LEU A 111 5.47 8.00 4.97
C LEU A 111 5.30 8.91 6.20
N PRO A 112 4.45 8.52 7.17
CA PRO A 112 4.40 9.16 8.47
C PRO A 112 5.79 9.16 9.13
N ALA A 113 6.13 10.27 9.79
CA ALA A 113 7.34 10.39 10.59
C ALA A 113 7.25 9.59 11.90
#